data_AF-A0A7C5TZS8-F1
#
_entry.id   AF-A0A7C5TZS8-F1
#
_cell.length_a   1.000
_cell.length_b   1.000
_cell.length_c   1.000
_cell.angle_alpha   90.00
_cell.angle_beta   90.00
_cell.angle_gamma   90.00
#
_symmetry.space_group_name_H-M   'P 1'
#
loop_
_entity.id
_entity.type
_entity.pdbx_description
1 polymer ?
#
loop_
_entity_poly.entity_id
_entity_poly.type
_entity_poly.pdbx_seq_one_letter_code
_entity_poly.pdbx_strand_id
1 'polypeptide(L)'
;MVSKTTTFSIIMLLIGVAIGVVGGYFTGASLGKGSVQTLTMPITSIYTSYLTTTQIQTETRIMTSQIVTTVLTTPQYPKTFVDALGREIRIDKEPMRIVSTMPSITEELFALGLGFKVVGVDSYSNYPPEVVNLRKEGKIADVGGPWTLDLEKIIS
;
A
#
# COMPACT_ATOMS: atom_id res chain seq x y z
N MET A 1 -17.89 -0.46 -42.34
CA MET A 1 -18.73 -1.68 -42.29
C MET A 1 -17.80 -2.88 -42.33
N VAL A 2 -17.23 -3.28 -41.19
CA VAL A 2 -16.29 -4.42 -41.13
C VAL A 2 -17.12 -5.69 -41.26
N SER A 3 -16.85 -6.52 -42.28
CA SER A 3 -17.66 -7.70 -42.55
C SER A 3 -17.47 -8.75 -41.44
N LYS A 4 -18.55 -9.47 -41.11
CA LYS A 4 -18.58 -10.51 -40.06
C LYS A 4 -17.50 -11.59 -40.23
N THR A 5 -16.94 -11.74 -41.42
CA THR A 5 -15.84 -12.67 -41.73
C THR A 5 -14.49 -12.23 -41.17
N THR A 6 -14.19 -10.92 -41.11
CA THR A 6 -12.91 -10.42 -40.58
C THR A 6 -12.86 -10.54 -39.05
N THR A 7 -13.99 -10.39 -38.37
CA THR A 7 -14.10 -10.55 -36.91
C THR A 7 -13.86 -12.00 -36.48
N PHE A 8 -14.33 -12.99 -37.25
CA PHE A 8 -14.11 -14.41 -36.95
C PHE A 8 -12.64 -14.84 -37.11
N SER A 9 -11.93 -14.33 -38.13
CA SER A 9 -10.49 -14.62 -38.29
C SER A 9 -9.62 -14.06 -37.18
N ILE A 10 -9.97 -12.89 -36.61
CA ILE A 10 -9.22 -12.27 -35.50
C ILE A 10 -9.46 -13.03 -34.18
N ILE A 11 -10.69 -13.49 -33.95
CA ILE A 11 -11.03 -14.28 -32.75
C ILE A 11 -10.35 -15.66 -32.78
N MET A 12 -10.29 -16.32 -33.94
CA MET A 12 -9.57 -17.60 -34.10
C MET A 12 -8.06 -17.45 -33.95
N LEU A 13 -7.48 -16.34 -34.42
CA LEU A 13 -6.06 -16.03 -34.20
C LEU A 13 -5.74 -15.82 -32.70
N LEU A 14 -6.64 -15.17 -31.94
CA LEU A 14 -6.47 -14.93 -30.51
C LEU A 14 -6.59 -16.21 -29.65
N ILE A 15 -7.52 -17.11 -30.00
CA ILE A 15 -7.70 -18.39 -29.29
C ILE A 15 -6.52 -19.34 -29.59
N GLY A 16 -6.03 -19.35 -30.84
CA GLY A 16 -4.87 -20.15 -31.23
C GLY A 16 -3.57 -19.75 -30.50
N VAL A 17 -3.36 -18.44 -30.27
CA VAL A 17 -2.21 -17.94 -29.50
C VAL A 17 -2.33 -18.29 -28.02
N ALA A 18 -3.54 -18.29 -27.45
CA ALA A 18 -3.75 -18.64 -26.04
C ALA A 18 -3.45 -20.12 -25.72
N ILE A 19 -3.77 -21.05 -26.62
CA ILE A 19 -3.54 -22.49 -26.40
C ILE A 19 -2.05 -22.85 -26.57
N GLY A 20 -1.35 -22.21 -27.51
CA GLY A 20 0.10 -22.41 -27.70
C GLY A 20 0.95 -21.94 -26.52
N VAL A 21 0.48 -20.96 -25.75
CA VAL A 21 1.20 -20.43 -24.57
C VAL A 21 0.94 -21.25 -23.31
N VAL A 22 -0.15 -22.03 -23.22
CA VAL A 22 -0.45 -22.83 -22.01
C VAL A 22 0.24 -24.20 -22.04
N GLY A 23 0.51 -24.78 -23.22
CA GLY A 23 1.10 -26.13 -23.35
C GLY A 23 2.62 -26.23 -23.11
N GLY A 24 3.36 -25.11 -23.18
CA GLY A 24 4.83 -25.12 -23.13
C GLY A 24 5.46 -24.88 -21.76
N TYR A 25 4.70 -24.43 -20.76
CA TYR A 25 5.24 -23.97 -19.47
C TYR A 25 4.99 -24.92 -18.29
N PHE A 26 4.84 -26.22 -18.55
CA PHE A 26 4.76 -27.24 -17.51
C PHE A 26 5.74 -28.39 -17.75
N THR A 27 7.04 -28.09 -17.74
CA THR A 27 8.07 -29.10 -17.49
C THR A 27 9.21 -28.49 -16.69
N GLY A 28 9.38 -28.95 -15.45
CA GLY A 28 10.54 -28.64 -14.61
C GLY A 28 10.24 -27.87 -13.32
N ALA A 29 9.44 -28.45 -12.41
CA ALA A 29 9.47 -28.05 -11.01
C ALA A 29 10.69 -28.69 -10.31
N SER A 30 11.63 -27.88 -9.81
CA SER A 30 12.53 -28.29 -8.72
C SER A 30 12.94 -27.08 -7.86
N LEU A 31 12.18 -26.95 -6.76
CA LEU A 31 12.44 -26.33 -5.45
C LEU A 31 13.75 -25.54 -5.23
N GLY A 32 13.59 -24.25 -4.92
CA GLY A 32 14.58 -23.41 -4.23
C GLY A 32 13.99 -22.06 -3.84
N LYS A 33 14.06 -21.70 -2.56
CA LYS A 33 13.42 -20.51 -1.94
C LYS A 33 13.76 -19.19 -2.65
N GLY A 34 12.71 -18.37 -2.87
CA GLY A 34 12.80 -16.93 -3.17
C GLY A 34 13.06 -16.59 -4.63
N SER A 35 12.01 -16.42 -5.44
CA SER A 35 12.16 -15.90 -6.81
C SER A 35 10.93 -15.11 -7.22
N VAL A 36 11.14 -13.83 -7.56
CA VAL A 36 10.17 -12.92 -8.15
C VAL A 36 9.73 -13.47 -9.51
N GLN A 37 8.43 -13.64 -9.73
CA GLN A 37 7.88 -14.08 -11.01
C GLN A 37 7.35 -12.87 -11.80
N THR A 38 8.04 -12.53 -12.89
CA THR A 38 7.66 -11.45 -13.81
C THR A 38 6.85 -12.04 -14.97
N LEU A 39 5.57 -11.66 -15.09
CA LEU A 39 4.73 -12.04 -16.22
C LEU A 39 4.53 -10.80 -17.11
N THR A 40 5.19 -10.79 -18.27
CA THR A 40 5.10 -9.71 -19.27
C THR A 40 4.21 -10.15 -20.42
N MET A 41 3.16 -9.39 -20.75
CA MET A 41 2.43 -9.54 -22.01
C MET A 41 2.26 -8.18 -22.69
N PRO A 42 2.62 -8.02 -23.99
CA PRO A 42 2.42 -6.77 -24.72
C PRO A 42 1.11 -6.80 -25.52
N ILE A 43 0.29 -5.75 -25.42
CA ILE A 43 -0.78 -5.47 -26.38
C ILE A 43 -0.67 -4.01 -26.84
N THR A 44 -0.62 -3.80 -28.15
CA THR A 44 -0.42 -2.50 -28.82
C THR A 44 -1.77 -1.93 -29.26
N SER A 45 -2.05 -0.65 -28.99
CA SER A 45 -3.23 0.05 -29.53
C SER A 45 -2.84 1.41 -30.11
N ILE A 46 -3.43 1.77 -31.26
CA ILE A 46 -3.10 2.95 -32.08
C ILE A 46 -4.27 3.95 -32.01
N TYR A 47 -4.00 5.24 -31.76
CA TYR A 47 -5.00 6.32 -31.83
C TYR A 47 -4.48 7.49 -32.67
N THR A 48 -5.33 8.05 -33.52
CA THR A 48 -5.00 9.13 -34.48
C THR A 48 -5.59 10.46 -34.01
N SER A 49 -4.77 11.51 -33.92
CA SER A 49 -5.21 12.88 -33.63
C SER A 49 -5.03 13.81 -34.82
N TYR A 50 -5.97 14.73 -35.03
CA TYR A 50 -5.94 15.77 -36.07
C TYR A 50 -4.89 16.85 -35.73
N LEU A 51 -4.06 17.23 -36.71
CA LEU A 51 -2.94 18.18 -36.57
C LEU A 51 -3.17 19.44 -37.42
N THR A 52 -2.77 20.62 -36.94
CA THR A 52 -2.46 21.78 -37.81
C THR A 52 -1.18 22.49 -37.34
N THR A 53 -0.15 22.30 -38.17
CA THR A 53 1.18 22.90 -38.40
C THR A 53 1.65 24.12 -37.58
N THR A 54 2.86 24.01 -36.99
CA THR A 54 4.07 24.77 -37.41
C THR A 54 5.36 24.07 -36.91
N GLN A 55 6.18 23.64 -37.87
CA GLN A 55 7.61 23.25 -37.84
C GLN A 55 8.10 22.06 -36.99
N ILE A 56 9.01 21.32 -37.63
CA ILE A 56 9.45 19.95 -37.37
C ILE A 56 10.67 19.91 -36.44
N GLN A 57 10.61 19.06 -35.39
CA GLN A 57 11.76 18.30 -34.93
C GLN A 57 11.29 16.91 -34.50
N THR A 58 11.60 15.92 -35.33
CA THR A 58 11.24 14.51 -35.15
C THR A 58 12.17 13.88 -34.12
N GLU A 59 11.66 13.65 -32.91
CA GLU A 59 12.20 12.64 -32.00
C GLU A 59 11.07 11.70 -31.61
N THR A 60 11.13 10.47 -32.12
CA THR A 60 10.24 9.38 -31.70
C THR A 60 10.63 8.94 -30.29
N ARG A 61 10.17 9.69 -29.27
CA ARG A 61 10.28 9.22 -27.90
C ARG A 61 9.19 8.19 -27.66
N ILE A 62 9.57 6.92 -27.53
CA ILE A 62 8.68 5.90 -26.97
C ILE A 62 8.38 6.33 -25.53
N MET A 63 7.20 6.93 -25.32
CA MET A 63 6.69 7.24 -23.99
C MET A 63 6.00 5.98 -23.46
N THR A 64 6.80 5.11 -22.84
CA THR A 64 6.28 3.98 -22.08
C THR A 64 5.55 4.52 -20.85
N SER A 65 4.23 4.65 -20.93
CA SER A 65 3.40 4.89 -19.75
C SER A 65 3.28 3.58 -18.98
N GLN A 66 3.92 3.51 -17.82
CA GLN A 66 3.71 2.41 -16.89
C GLN A 66 2.48 2.75 -16.05
N ILE A 67 1.39 2.01 -16.22
CA ILE A 67 0.26 2.07 -15.30
C ILE A 67 0.70 1.35 -14.01
N VAL A 68 1.19 2.13 -13.05
CA VAL A 68 1.54 1.62 -11.71
C VAL A 68 0.24 1.27 -11.00
N THR A 69 -0.12 -0.01 -11.00
CA THR A 69 -1.26 -0.51 -10.22
C THR A 69 -0.79 -0.73 -8.80
N THR A 70 -1.03 0.25 -7.93
CA THR A 70 -0.75 0.13 -6.49
C THR A 70 -1.73 -0.88 -5.87
N VAL A 71 -1.27 -2.10 -5.63
CA VAL A 71 -2.02 -3.08 -4.84
C VAL A 71 -2.01 -2.65 -3.37
N LEU A 72 -3.17 -2.24 -2.85
CA LEU A 72 -3.33 -1.96 -1.42
C LEU A 72 -3.25 -3.28 -0.66
N THR A 73 -2.08 -3.55 -0.06
CA THR A 73 -1.86 -4.76 0.72
C THR A 73 -2.34 -4.51 2.14
N THR A 74 -3.42 -5.17 2.55
CA THR A 74 -3.92 -5.09 3.93
C THR A 74 -2.96 -5.81 4.87
N PRO A 75 -2.60 -5.22 6.03
CA PRO A 75 -1.70 -5.85 6.98
C PRO A 75 -2.29 -7.17 7.50
N GLN A 76 -1.60 -8.28 7.25
CA GLN A 76 -1.99 -9.61 7.74
C GLN A 76 -1.58 -9.79 9.20
N TYR A 77 -2.50 -10.27 10.04
CA TYR A 77 -2.26 -10.66 11.43
C TYR A 77 -2.43 -12.18 11.60
N PRO A 78 -1.79 -12.82 12.59
CA PRO A 78 -0.95 -12.25 13.64
C PRO A 78 0.42 -11.77 13.13
N LYS A 79 1.01 -10.78 13.80
CA LYS A 79 2.37 -10.29 13.54
C LYS A 79 3.22 -10.36 14.79
N THR A 80 4.49 -10.72 14.62
CA THR A 80 5.50 -10.73 15.68
C THR A 80 6.55 -9.67 15.38
N PHE A 81 6.92 -8.91 16.41
CA PHE A 81 7.95 -7.87 16.38
C PHE A 81 8.98 -8.14 17.48
N VAL A 82 10.20 -7.68 17.28
CA VAL A 82 11.22 -7.63 18.33
C VAL A 82 11.43 -6.16 18.67
N ASP A 83 11.28 -5.81 19.94
CA ASP A 83 11.50 -4.43 20.38
C ASP A 83 12.98 -4.09 20.56
N ALA A 84 13.27 -2.83 20.91
CA ALA A 84 14.64 -2.36 21.11
C ALA A 84 15.37 -3.03 22.28
N LEU A 85 14.65 -3.71 23.18
CA LEU A 85 15.22 -4.46 24.30
C LEU A 85 15.37 -5.97 23.97
N GLY A 86 15.07 -6.38 22.73
CA GLY A 86 15.15 -7.77 22.30
C GLY A 86 13.96 -8.64 22.73
N ARG A 87 12.86 -8.04 23.21
CA ARG A 87 11.66 -8.78 23.63
C ARG A 87 10.78 -9.07 22.43
N GLU A 88 10.25 -10.29 22.37
CA GLU A 88 9.30 -10.69 21.34
C GLU A 88 7.88 -10.23 21.70
N ILE A 89 7.27 -9.42 20.84
CA ILE A 89 5.94 -8.86 20.98
C ILE A 89 5.05 -9.42 19.88
N ARG A 90 4.00 -10.16 20.25
CA ARG A 90 3.02 -10.71 19.34
C ARG A 90 1.74 -9.88 19.36
N ILE A 91 1.28 -9.45 18.19
CA ILE A 91 0.03 -8.73 17.98
C ILE A 91 -0.92 -9.63 17.18
N ASP A 92 -2.01 -10.07 17.80
CA ASP A 92 -2.94 -11.03 17.19
C ASP A 92 -3.92 -10.41 16.18
N LYS A 93 -4.24 -9.13 16.34
CA LYS A 93 -5.19 -8.39 15.49
C LYS A 93 -4.79 -6.93 15.35
N GLU A 94 -5.39 -6.24 14.40
CA GLU A 94 -5.13 -4.82 14.20
C GLU A 94 -5.37 -3.99 15.49
N PRO A 95 -4.38 -3.20 15.95
CA PRO A 95 -4.57 -2.30 17.06
C PRO A 95 -5.59 -1.22 16.71
N MET A 96 -6.60 -1.08 17.58
CA MET A 96 -7.65 -0.06 17.46
C MET A 96 -7.62 0.96 18.61
N ARG A 97 -6.83 0.68 19.66
CA ARG A 97 -6.69 1.49 20.85
C ARG A 97 -5.21 1.60 21.18
N ILE A 98 -4.65 2.80 21.04
CA ILE A 98 -3.22 3.08 21.18
C ILE A 98 -3.03 4.10 22.30
N VAL A 99 -2.09 3.82 23.20
CA VAL A 99 -1.59 4.77 24.18
C VAL A 99 -0.14 5.09 23.84
N SER A 100 0.17 6.37 23.66
CA SER A 100 1.53 6.85 23.41
C SER A 100 2.11 7.45 24.70
N THR A 101 3.30 7.03 25.09
CA THR A 101 3.95 7.48 26.33
C THR A 101 5.17 8.38 26.08
N MET A 102 5.33 8.87 24.85
CA MET A 102 6.45 9.73 24.46
C MET A 102 5.99 10.75 23.40
N PRO A 103 6.36 12.03 23.53
CA PRO A 103 5.95 13.05 22.57
C PRO A 103 6.29 12.72 21.12
N SER A 104 7.51 12.26 20.84
CA SER A 104 7.94 11.93 19.48
C SER A 104 7.08 10.84 18.81
N ILE A 105 6.66 9.82 19.57
CA ILE A 105 5.81 8.73 19.05
C ILE A 105 4.40 9.24 18.79
N THR A 106 3.89 10.13 19.65
CA THR A 106 2.59 10.78 19.43
C THR A 106 2.61 11.56 18.11
N GLU A 107 3.66 12.34 17.84
CA GLU A 107 3.80 13.07 16.58
C GLU A 107 3.82 12.15 15.37
N GLU A 108 4.57 11.05 15.43
CA GLU A 108 4.63 10.04 14.36
C GLU A 108 3.26 9.40 14.09
N LEU A 109 2.51 9.03 15.14
CA LEU A 109 1.18 8.43 14.99
C LEU A 109 0.20 9.38 14.27
N PHE A 110 0.23 10.67 14.63
CA PHE A 110 -0.62 11.66 13.96
C PHE A 110 -0.14 11.95 12.54
N ALA A 111 1.17 12.01 12.30
CA ALA A 111 1.73 12.19 10.96
C ALA A 111 1.39 11.03 10.02
N LEU A 112 1.26 9.80 10.54
CA LEU A 112 0.80 8.63 9.80
C LEU A 112 -0.73 8.58 9.60
N GLY A 113 -1.46 9.58 10.09
CA GLY A 113 -2.93 9.61 10.03
C GLY A 113 -3.60 8.61 10.97
N LEU A 114 -2.88 8.09 11.97
CA LEU A 114 -3.38 7.12 12.95
C LEU A 114 -3.89 7.77 14.24
N GLY A 115 -3.92 9.10 14.31
CA GLY A 115 -4.38 9.87 15.49
C GLY A 115 -5.77 9.45 16.00
N PHE A 116 -6.66 9.03 15.10
CA PHE A 116 -8.01 8.55 15.46
C PHE A 116 -8.02 7.24 16.29
N LYS A 117 -6.92 6.49 16.32
CA LYS A 117 -6.75 5.28 17.15
C LYS A 117 -6.10 5.58 18.50
N VAL A 118 -5.61 6.80 18.71
CA VAL A 118 -4.93 7.21 19.94
C VAL A 118 -5.99 7.56 20.98
N VAL A 119 -5.95 6.88 22.12
CA VAL A 119 -6.87 7.12 23.24
C VAL A 119 -6.18 7.72 24.47
N GLY A 120 -4.84 7.72 24.49
CA GLY A 120 -4.07 8.26 25.59
C GLY A 120 -2.70 8.76 25.13
N VAL A 121 -2.25 9.87 25.70
CA VAL A 121 -0.95 10.50 25.45
C VAL A 121 -0.30 10.93 26.76
N ASP A 122 1.02 11.03 26.77
CA ASP A 122 1.75 11.59 27.92
C ASP A 122 1.45 13.08 28.11
N SER A 123 1.72 13.60 29.32
CA SER A 123 1.39 14.98 29.68
C SER A 123 2.13 16.05 28.86
N TYR A 124 3.25 15.68 28.23
CA TYR A 124 4.13 16.57 27.48
C TYR A 124 3.84 16.58 25.98
N SER A 125 3.06 15.61 25.47
CA SER A 125 2.58 15.58 24.09
C SER A 125 1.72 16.82 23.79
N ASN A 126 2.26 17.76 23.01
CA ASN A 126 1.63 19.05 22.69
C ASN A 126 1.55 19.34 21.19
N TYR A 127 1.99 18.42 20.34
CA TYR A 127 1.96 18.50 18.89
C TYR A 127 1.44 17.18 18.29
N PRO A 128 0.66 17.21 17.19
CA PRO A 128 0.09 18.41 16.54
C PRO A 128 -0.94 19.13 17.43
N PRO A 129 -1.36 20.37 17.09
CA PRO A 129 -2.35 21.13 17.88
C PRO A 129 -3.66 20.36 18.14
N GLU A 130 -4.00 19.42 17.26
CA GLU A 130 -5.14 18.52 17.42
C GLU A 130 -5.05 17.69 18.71
N VAL A 131 -3.88 17.20 19.11
CA VAL A 131 -3.68 16.42 20.35
C VAL A 131 -4.13 17.23 21.56
N VAL A 132 -3.75 18.52 21.60
CA VAL A 132 -4.11 19.43 22.70
C VAL A 132 -5.62 19.63 22.77
N ASN A 133 -6.28 19.75 21.61
CA ASN A 133 -7.73 19.92 21.54
C ASN A 133 -8.46 18.64 21.97
N LEU A 134 -8.06 17.48 21.43
CA LEU A 134 -8.64 16.18 21.77
C LEU A 134 -8.47 15.86 23.27
N ARG A 135 -7.34 16.23 23.88
CA ARG A 135 -7.13 16.09 25.33
C ARG A 135 -8.07 17.00 26.13
N LYS A 136 -8.22 18.27 25.74
CA LYS A 136 -9.14 19.21 26.40
C LYS A 136 -10.60 18.79 26.29
N GLU A 137 -10.97 18.18 25.16
CA GLU A 137 -12.30 17.61 24.92
C GLU A 137 -12.53 16.28 25.66
N GLY A 138 -11.51 15.73 26.32
CA GLY A 138 -11.59 14.45 27.02
C GLY A 138 -11.64 13.23 26.10
N LYS A 139 -11.36 13.40 24.80
CA LYS A 139 -11.31 12.30 23.82
C LYS A 139 -10.02 11.48 23.93
N ILE A 140 -8.95 12.11 24.38
CA ILE A 140 -7.66 11.48 24.65
C ILE A 140 -7.31 11.71 26.13
N ALA A 141 -7.01 10.62 26.85
CA ALA A 141 -6.60 10.67 28.24
C ALA A 141 -5.15 11.17 28.40
N ASP A 142 -4.90 11.95 29.44
CA ASP A 142 -3.54 12.25 29.91
C ASP A 142 -3.08 11.11 30.83
N VAL A 143 -2.16 10.28 30.34
CA VAL A 143 -1.65 9.09 31.06
C VAL A 143 -0.42 9.40 31.93
N GLY A 144 -0.09 10.67 32.12
CA GLY A 144 1.01 11.10 32.99
C GLY A 144 2.35 11.25 32.27
N GLY A 145 3.42 11.26 33.06
CA GLY A 145 4.78 11.47 32.58
C GLY A 145 5.58 10.19 32.41
N PRO A 146 6.77 10.24 31.79
CA PRO A 146 7.59 9.06 31.51
C PRO A 146 8.00 8.28 32.77
N TRP A 147 8.05 8.95 33.93
CA TRP A 147 8.37 8.35 35.23
C TRP A 147 7.15 8.18 36.16
N THR A 148 6.03 8.80 35.81
CA THR A 148 4.82 8.89 36.64
C THR A 148 3.60 8.50 35.82
N LEU A 149 3.67 7.31 35.22
CA LEU A 149 2.64 6.79 34.34
C LEU A 149 1.43 6.33 35.16
N ASP A 150 0.24 6.76 34.77
CA ASP A 150 -1.02 6.43 35.45
C ASP A 150 -1.60 5.14 34.87
N LEU A 151 -1.35 4.03 35.56
CA LEU A 151 -1.77 2.69 35.09
C LEU A 151 -3.29 2.52 35.09
N GLU A 152 -4.01 3.13 36.04
CA GLU A 152 -5.47 3.04 36.13
C GLU A 152 -6.12 3.64 34.88
N LYS A 153 -5.59 4.75 34.39
CA LYS A 153 -6.05 5.36 33.13
C LYS A 153 -5.72 4.54 31.89
N ILE A 154 -4.62 3.79 31.90
CA ILE A 154 -4.22 2.96 30.76
C ILE A 154 -5.08 1.69 30.69
N ILE A 155 -5.55 1.17 31.82
CA ILE A 155 -6.40 -0.03 31.85
C ILE A 155 -7.89 0.28 31.72
N SER A 156 -8.34 1.49 32.10
CA SER A 156 -9.72 1.95 31.91
C SER A 156 -10.10 2.11 30.44
#